data_AF-A0A6L6CTH9-F1
#
_entry.id   AF-A0A6L6CTH9-F1
#
_cell.length_a   1.000
_cell.length_b   1.000
_cell.length_c   1.000
_cell.angle_alpha   90.00
_cell.angle_beta   90.00
_cell.angle_gamma   90.00
#
_symmetry.space_group_name_H-M   'P 1'
#
loop_
_entity.id
_entity.type
_entity.pdbx_description
1 polymer ?
#
loop_
_entity_poly.entity_id
_entity_poly.type
_entity_poly.pdbx_seq_one_letter_code
_entity_poly.pdbx_strand_id
1 'polypeptide(L)'
;MTLDTALKRNPTRTRVLSVAVYCAIFLWSVKQFGIPVDRIAVVAWILVAFIFANVGKPWREQTNMLRDWSIFAVMLFAYEYSRGLSDQLGRPISYTFVRDVDRLLFFGTDPNIWMQQRLNIGRTLSWYEYPLALTYMSHFIFPVGVAVVLWWISRELWVRYIRRLSILFLTSCLMFAAFPVAPPWLAAKEGYLEPIS
;
A
#
# COMPACT_ATOMS: atom_id res chain seq x y z
N MET A 1 5.11 -7.96 -27.71
CA MET A 1 3.98 -7.04 -27.97
C MET A 1 4.53 -5.64 -27.81
N THR A 2 4.53 -4.83 -28.86
CA THR A 2 5.11 -3.46 -28.85
C THR A 2 4.12 -2.48 -28.21
N LEU A 3 4.60 -1.46 -27.50
CA LEU A 3 3.76 -0.45 -26.82
C LEU A 3 2.68 0.15 -27.75
N ASP A 4 3.02 0.34 -29.03
CA ASP A 4 2.12 0.89 -30.05
C ASP A 4 0.93 -0.01 -30.39
N THR A 5 1.08 -1.34 -30.28
CA THR A 5 -0.03 -2.27 -30.57
C THR A 5 -1.03 -2.37 -29.42
N ALA A 6 -0.60 -2.13 -28.18
CA ALA A 6 -1.49 -2.08 -27.01
C ALA A 6 -2.36 -0.80 -27.01
N LEU A 7 -1.79 0.33 -27.41
CA LEU A 7 -2.49 1.63 -27.46
C LEU A 7 -3.49 1.74 -28.63
N LYS A 8 -3.32 0.97 -29.72
CA LYS A 8 -4.17 1.01 -30.92
C LYS A 8 -5.47 0.19 -30.86
N ARG A 9 -5.74 -0.55 -29.78
CA ARG A 9 -6.98 -1.34 -29.67
C ARG A 9 -8.15 -0.41 -29.32
N ASN A 10 -9.00 -0.13 -30.32
CA ASN A 10 -10.23 0.62 -30.09
C ASN A 10 -11.10 -0.08 -29.03
N PRO A 11 -11.40 0.57 -27.90
CA PRO A 11 -12.24 -0.04 -26.89
C PRO A 11 -13.66 -0.21 -27.41
N THR A 12 -14.25 -1.39 -27.19
CA THR A 12 -15.66 -1.66 -27.48
C THR A 12 -16.52 -0.68 -26.69
N ARG A 13 -17.59 -0.12 -27.28
CA ARG A 13 -18.48 0.84 -26.60
C ARG A 13 -18.94 0.35 -25.23
N THR A 14 -19.24 -0.94 -25.11
CA THR A 14 -19.63 -1.61 -23.86
C THR A 14 -18.57 -1.51 -22.77
N ARG A 15 -17.29 -1.62 -23.12
CA ARG A 15 -16.18 -1.51 -22.17
C ARG A 15 -15.96 -0.07 -21.71
N VAL A 16 -16.09 0.90 -22.62
CA VAL A 16 -16.03 2.32 -22.26
C VAL A 16 -17.15 2.67 -21.29
N LEU A 17 -18.38 2.24 -21.57
CA LEU A 17 -19.53 2.41 -20.68
C LEU A 17 -19.30 1.74 -19.32
N SER A 18 -18.80 0.51 -19.32
CA SER A 18 -18.50 -0.22 -18.08
C SER A 18 -17.48 0.53 -17.22
N VAL A 19 -16.34 0.93 -17.79
CA VAL A 19 -15.33 1.71 -17.06
C VAL A 19 -15.89 3.05 -16.57
N ALA A 20 -16.72 3.74 -17.37
CA ALA A 20 -17.37 4.98 -16.95
C ALA A 20 -18.30 4.78 -15.75
N VAL A 21 -19.09 3.69 -15.74
CA VAL A 21 -19.94 3.32 -14.60
C VAL A 21 -19.09 3.03 -13.35
N TYR A 22 -18.00 2.28 -13.50
CA TYR A 22 -17.07 2.03 -12.40
C TYR A 22 -16.53 3.33 -11.81
N CYS A 23 -16.03 4.24 -12.67
CA CYS A 23 -15.52 5.54 -12.24
C CYS A 23 -16.59 6.36 -11.51
N ALA A 24 -17.84 6.35 -12.00
CA ALA A 24 -18.94 7.04 -11.33
C ALA A 24 -19.24 6.46 -9.94
N ILE A 25 -19.27 5.13 -9.81
CA ILE A 25 -19.48 4.44 -8.52
C ILE A 25 -18.32 4.73 -7.56
N PHE A 26 -17.07 4.68 -8.04
CA PHE A 26 -15.89 4.98 -7.24
C PHE A 26 -15.90 6.44 -6.75
N LEU A 27 -16.15 7.41 -7.63
CA LEU A 27 -16.23 8.83 -7.27
C LEU A 27 -17.37 9.12 -6.30
N TRP A 28 -18.53 8.47 -6.50
CA TRP A 28 -19.63 8.53 -5.55
C TRP A 28 -19.22 7.97 -4.18
N SER A 29 -18.56 6.82 -4.14
CA SER A 29 -18.07 6.22 -2.88
C SER A 29 -17.04 7.12 -2.19
N VAL A 30 -16.09 7.70 -2.92
CA VAL A 30 -15.11 8.63 -2.38
C VAL A 30 -15.77 9.86 -1.78
N LYS A 31 -16.84 10.38 -2.42
CA LYS A 31 -17.60 11.52 -1.88
C LYS A 31 -18.31 11.19 -0.56
N GLN A 32 -18.80 9.96 -0.39
CA GLN A 32 -19.57 9.55 0.79
C GLN A 32 -18.71 9.04 1.95
N PHE A 33 -17.66 8.28 1.62
CA PHE A 33 -16.87 7.52 2.60
C PHE A 33 -15.39 7.94 2.65
N GLY A 34 -14.97 8.85 1.77
CA GLY A 34 -13.57 9.25 1.62
C GLY A 34 -12.76 8.28 0.75
N ILE A 35 -11.47 8.56 0.61
CA ILE A 35 -10.56 7.73 -0.17
C ILE A 35 -10.33 6.41 0.59
N PRO A 36 -10.48 5.24 -0.07
CA PRO A 36 -10.13 3.97 0.56
C PRO A 36 -8.63 3.96 0.84
N VAL A 37 -8.26 4.08 2.12
CA VAL A 37 -6.88 3.98 2.61
C VAL A 37 -6.55 2.61 3.15
N ASP A 38 -7.57 1.83 3.50
CA ASP A 38 -7.41 0.46 3.95
C ASP A 38 -6.96 -0.46 2.80
N ARG A 39 -6.02 -1.36 3.09
CA ARG A 39 -5.42 -2.24 2.09
C ARG A 39 -6.44 -3.19 1.47
N ILE A 40 -7.37 -3.73 2.26
CA ILE A 40 -8.41 -4.65 1.76
C ILE A 40 -9.37 -3.88 0.86
N ALA A 41 -9.79 -2.69 1.29
CA ALA A 41 -10.65 -1.83 0.48
C ALA A 41 -10.00 -1.45 -0.87
N VAL A 42 -8.73 -1.05 -0.87
CA VAL A 42 -7.99 -0.71 -2.10
C VAL A 42 -7.91 -1.90 -3.05
N VAL A 43 -7.55 -3.08 -2.54
CA VAL A 43 -7.49 -4.31 -3.34
C VAL A 43 -8.86 -4.65 -3.92
N ALA A 44 -9.91 -4.59 -3.10
CA ALA A 44 -11.27 -4.86 -3.53
C ALA A 44 -11.70 -3.91 -4.67
N TRP A 45 -11.48 -2.60 -4.51
CA TRP A 45 -11.77 -1.62 -5.56
C TRP A 45 -11.02 -1.91 -6.85
N ILE A 46 -9.74 -2.29 -6.76
CA ILE A 46 -8.93 -2.62 -7.92
C ILE A 46 -9.42 -3.90 -8.61
N LEU A 47 -9.75 -4.94 -7.85
CA LEU A 47 -10.35 -6.16 -8.39
C LEU A 47 -11.68 -5.88 -9.10
N VAL A 48 -12.52 -5.02 -8.53
CA VAL A 48 -13.76 -4.57 -9.18
C VAL A 48 -13.44 -3.79 -10.45
N ALA A 49 -12.48 -2.86 -10.43
CA ALA A 49 -12.04 -2.12 -11.61
C ALA A 49 -11.64 -3.06 -12.75
N PHE A 50 -10.94 -4.16 -12.42
CA PHE A 50 -10.55 -5.18 -13.38
C PHE A 50 -11.74 -5.91 -14.01
N ILE A 51 -12.79 -6.22 -13.23
CA ILE A 51 -14.01 -6.83 -13.76
C ILE A 51 -14.63 -5.90 -14.81
N PHE A 52 -14.82 -4.61 -14.47
CA PHE A 52 -15.41 -3.62 -15.39
C PHE A 52 -14.52 -3.37 -16.62
N ALA A 53 -13.19 -3.29 -16.45
CA ALA A 53 -12.25 -3.06 -17.53
C ALA A 53 -12.15 -4.22 -18.54
N ASN A 54 -12.51 -5.44 -18.13
CA ASN A 54 -12.41 -6.64 -18.97
C ASN A 54 -13.76 -7.12 -19.53
N VAL A 55 -14.83 -6.35 -19.35
CA VAL A 55 -16.13 -6.62 -19.99
C VAL A 55 -15.97 -6.71 -21.52
N GLY A 56 -16.46 -7.80 -22.10
CA GLY A 56 -16.41 -8.06 -23.54
C GLY A 56 -15.12 -8.71 -24.04
N LYS A 57 -14.18 -9.08 -23.16
CA LYS A 57 -13.03 -9.92 -23.52
C LYS A 57 -13.37 -11.41 -23.50
N PRO A 58 -12.66 -12.23 -24.30
CA PRO A 58 -12.86 -13.68 -24.31
C PRO A 58 -12.54 -14.31 -22.95
N TRP A 59 -13.20 -15.42 -22.62
CA TRP A 59 -13.07 -16.14 -21.34
C TRP A 59 -11.62 -16.40 -20.93
N ARG A 60 -10.75 -16.75 -21.89
CA ARG A 60 -9.31 -16.99 -21.65
C ARG A 60 -8.58 -15.77 -21.09
N GLU A 61 -8.93 -14.55 -21.54
CA GLU A 61 -8.31 -13.33 -21.01
C GLU A 61 -8.82 -13.02 -19.59
N GLN A 62 -10.11 -13.31 -19.31
CA GLN A 62 -10.69 -13.13 -17.98
C GLN A 62 -10.07 -14.09 -16.96
N THR A 63 -9.89 -15.37 -17.31
CA THR A 63 -9.28 -16.35 -16.40
C THR A 63 -7.80 -16.08 -16.14
N ASN A 64 -7.04 -15.66 -17.15
CA ASN A 64 -5.64 -15.24 -16.98
C ASN A 64 -5.52 -14.05 -16.02
N MET A 65 -6.42 -13.07 -16.15
CA MET A 65 -6.48 -11.94 -15.23
C MET A 65 -6.79 -12.41 -13.81
N LEU A 66 -7.85 -13.20 -13.62
CA LEU A 66 -8.23 -13.69 -12.29
C LEU A 66 -7.08 -14.46 -11.63
N ARG A 67 -6.35 -15.27 -12.40
CA ARG A 67 -5.15 -15.98 -11.92
C ARG A 67 -4.03 -15.02 -11.50
N ASP A 68 -3.71 -14.04 -12.33
CA ASP A 68 -2.61 -13.11 -12.05
C ASP A 68 -2.95 -12.26 -10.80
N TRP A 69 -4.18 -11.78 -10.67
CA TRP A 69 -4.62 -10.97 -9.53
C TRP A 69 -4.90 -11.79 -8.28
N SER A 70 -5.29 -13.06 -8.39
CA SER A 70 -5.41 -13.93 -7.22
C SER A 70 -4.05 -14.20 -6.57
N ILE A 71 -2.98 -14.33 -7.36
CA ILE A 71 -1.60 -14.43 -6.82
C ILE A 71 -1.25 -13.18 -6.01
N PHE A 72 -1.55 -12.00 -6.55
CA PHE A 72 -1.32 -10.74 -5.84
C PHE A 72 -2.15 -10.63 -4.55
N ALA A 73 -3.43 -11.01 -4.61
CA ALA A 73 -4.31 -11.01 -3.44
C ALA A 73 -3.82 -11.99 -2.36
N VAL A 74 -3.46 -13.23 -2.74
CA VAL A 74 -2.90 -14.24 -1.82
C VAL A 74 -1.64 -13.72 -1.13
N MET A 75 -0.75 -13.05 -1.87
CA MET A 75 0.45 -12.44 -1.29
C MET A 75 0.11 -11.39 -0.23
N LEU A 76 -0.89 -10.53 -0.47
CA LEU A 76 -1.32 -9.52 0.49
C LEU A 76 -2.00 -10.13 1.73
N PHE A 77 -2.84 -11.15 1.53
CA PHE A 77 -3.44 -11.87 2.66
C PHE A 77 -2.39 -12.62 3.48
N ALA A 78 -1.38 -13.22 2.83
CA ALA A 78 -0.26 -13.85 3.53
C ALA A 78 0.52 -12.84 4.37
N TYR A 79 0.74 -11.62 3.85
CA TYR A 79 1.35 -10.53 4.60
C TYR A 79 0.51 -10.14 5.83
N GLU A 80 -0.79 -9.90 5.69
CA GLU A 80 -1.65 -9.54 6.84
C GLU A 80 -1.70 -10.66 7.88
N TYR A 81 -1.77 -11.93 7.45
CA TYR A 81 -1.75 -13.06 8.34
C TYR A 81 -0.41 -13.21 9.08
N SER A 82 0.71 -12.96 8.39
CA SER A 82 2.05 -13.03 8.99
C SER A 82 2.22 -12.05 10.16
N ARG A 83 1.58 -10.87 10.11
CA ARG A 83 1.60 -9.90 11.21
C ARG A 83 0.94 -10.46 12.46
N GLY A 84 -0.26 -11.04 12.32
CA GLY A 84 -0.97 -11.64 13.44
C GLY A 84 -0.25 -12.86 14.03
N LEU A 85 0.49 -13.61 13.21
CA LEU A 85 1.36 -14.69 13.69
C LEU A 85 2.59 -14.14 14.42
N SER A 86 3.19 -13.06 13.93
CA SER A 86 4.38 -12.46 14.54
C SER A 86 4.15 -12.08 16.00
N ASP A 87 2.97 -11.56 16.32
CA ASP A 87 2.59 -11.19 17.69
C ASP A 87 2.49 -12.40 18.64
N GLN A 88 2.31 -13.61 18.10
CA GLN A 88 2.19 -14.86 18.86
C GLN A 88 3.53 -15.59 19.04
N LEU A 89 4.61 -15.14 18.42
CA LEU A 89 5.91 -15.82 18.48
C LEU A 89 6.63 -15.69 19.83
N GLY A 90 6.08 -14.90 20.77
CA GLY A 90 6.62 -14.76 22.14
C GLY A 90 8.04 -14.16 22.20
N ARG A 91 8.52 -13.56 21.09
CA ARG A 91 9.84 -12.92 21.08
C ARG A 91 9.83 -11.64 21.91
N PRO A 92 10.92 -11.35 22.64
CA PRO A 92 11.03 -10.12 23.40
C PRO A 92 11.00 -8.92 22.46
N ILE A 93 10.13 -7.95 22.76
CA ILE A 93 9.98 -6.72 21.98
C ILE A 93 11.13 -5.78 22.33
N SER A 94 11.81 -5.26 21.32
CA SER A 94 12.81 -4.23 21.51
C SER A 94 12.15 -2.85 21.57
N TYR A 95 12.21 -2.21 22.74
CA TYR A 95 11.59 -0.89 22.96
C TYR A 95 12.49 0.28 22.56
N THR A 96 13.80 0.18 22.75
CA THR A 96 14.71 1.32 22.58
C THR A 96 15.70 1.17 21.44
N PHE A 97 15.98 -0.04 20.93
CA PHE A 97 17.05 -0.23 19.93
C PHE A 97 16.97 0.72 18.74
N VAL A 98 15.82 0.81 18.07
CA VAL A 98 15.65 1.70 16.91
C VAL A 98 15.77 3.17 17.31
N ARG A 99 15.22 3.55 18.47
CA ARG A 99 15.39 4.90 19.04
C ARG A 99 16.86 5.23 19.30
N ASP A 100 17.62 4.29 19.86
CA ASP A 100 19.02 4.50 20.21
C ASP A 100 19.88 4.61 18.93
N VAL A 101 19.53 3.86 17.88
CA VAL A 101 20.11 4.04 16.53
C VAL A 101 19.77 5.41 15.96
N ASP A 102 18.51 5.85 16.04
CA ASP A 102 18.11 7.19 15.60
C ASP A 102 18.89 8.27 16.37
N ARG A 103 18.95 8.18 17.70
CA ARG A 103 19.72 9.10 18.54
C ARG A 103 21.20 9.09 18.18
N LEU A 104 21.79 7.95 17.86
CA LEU A 104 23.18 7.89 17.39
C LEU A 104 23.35 8.68 16.08
N LEU A 105 22.46 8.50 15.11
CA LEU A 105 22.49 9.20 13.82
C LEU A 105 22.22 10.71 13.95
N PHE A 106 21.41 11.10 14.93
CA PHE A 106 21.00 12.49 15.19
C PHE A 106 21.67 13.09 16.45
N PHE A 107 22.88 12.63 16.78
CA PHE A 107 23.76 13.21 17.81
C PHE A 107 23.10 13.39 19.20
N GLY A 108 22.37 12.37 19.64
CA GLY A 108 21.65 12.34 20.91
C GLY A 108 20.25 12.95 20.88
N THR A 109 19.77 13.39 19.70
CA THR A 109 18.42 13.94 19.53
C THR A 109 17.43 12.87 19.12
N ASP A 110 16.23 12.87 19.68
CA ASP A 110 15.11 12.07 19.18
C ASP A 110 14.44 12.81 18.00
N PRO A 111 14.68 12.40 16.74
CA PRO A 111 14.26 13.19 15.57
C PRO A 111 12.74 13.32 15.47
N ASN A 112 12.00 12.28 15.85
CA ASN A 112 10.54 12.28 15.82
C ASN A 112 9.94 13.31 16.79
N ILE A 113 10.44 13.36 18.03
CA ILE A 113 9.98 14.32 19.05
C ILE A 113 10.38 15.73 18.63
N TRP A 114 11.63 15.92 18.23
CA TRP A 114 12.14 17.22 17.78
C TRP A 114 11.29 17.79 16.63
N MET A 115 10.98 16.95 15.63
CA MET A 115 10.16 17.35 14.49
C MET A 115 8.74 17.70 14.93
N GLN A 116 8.09 16.88 15.76
CA GLN A 116 6.72 17.12 16.20
C GLN A 116 6.57 18.37 17.07
N GLN A 117 7.58 18.70 17.89
CA GLN A 117 7.58 19.94 18.68
C GLN A 117 7.78 21.20 17.81
N ARG A 118 8.47 21.06 16.67
CA ARG A 118 8.80 22.18 15.75
C ARG A 118 7.78 22.39 14.66
N LEU A 119 7.17 21.31 14.17
CA LEU A 119 6.06 21.36 13.24
C LEU A 119 4.80 21.63 14.06
N ASN A 120 4.10 22.71 13.75
CA ASN A 120 2.91 23.12 14.48
C ASN A 120 1.72 22.22 14.11
N ILE A 121 1.73 20.97 14.61
CA ILE A 121 0.67 19.98 14.43
C ILE A 121 -0.52 20.42 15.30
N GLY A 122 -1.25 21.42 14.83
CA GLY A 122 -2.41 22.01 15.50
C GLY A 122 -3.73 21.63 14.83
N ARG A 123 -4.83 22.24 15.29
CA ARG A 123 -6.14 22.08 14.64
C ARG A 123 -6.23 22.70 13.24
N THR A 124 -5.36 23.65 12.94
CA THR A 124 -5.30 24.32 11.63
C THR A 124 -4.24 23.66 10.77
N LEU A 125 -4.62 23.14 9.60
CA LEU A 125 -3.66 22.53 8.69
C LEU A 125 -2.62 23.55 8.21
N SER A 126 -1.35 23.20 8.38
CA SER A 126 -0.22 23.93 7.80
C SER A 126 -0.04 23.56 6.33
N TRP A 127 0.48 24.49 5.51
CA TRP A 127 0.62 24.29 4.06
C TRP A 127 1.51 23.08 3.69
N TYR A 128 2.48 22.73 4.53
CA TYR A 128 3.39 21.60 4.29
C TYR A 128 2.73 20.24 4.56
N GLU A 129 1.61 20.21 5.30
CA GLU A 129 0.91 18.95 5.60
C GLU A 129 0.23 18.38 4.36
N TYR A 130 -0.17 19.21 3.39
CA TYR A 130 -0.76 18.76 2.12
C TYR A 130 0.21 17.91 1.28
N PRO A 131 1.43 18.38 0.92
CA PRO A 131 2.38 17.55 0.19
C PRO A 131 2.89 16.35 1.01
N LEU A 132 3.01 16.47 2.34
CA LEU A 132 3.35 15.33 3.20
C LEU A 132 2.26 14.26 3.18
N ALA A 133 0.99 14.67 3.27
CA ALA A 133 -0.14 13.76 3.16
C ALA A 133 -0.20 13.11 1.76
N LEU A 134 0.02 13.85 0.68
CA LEU A 134 0.11 13.28 -0.67
C LEU A 134 1.23 12.25 -0.79
N THR A 135 2.40 12.57 -0.22
CA THR A 135 3.55 11.66 -0.18
C THR A 135 3.19 10.39 0.61
N TYR A 136 2.55 10.52 1.77
CA TYR A 136 2.07 9.39 2.55
C TYR A 136 1.04 8.54 1.77
N MET A 137 0.08 9.19 1.11
CA MET A 137 -0.93 8.51 0.30
C MET A 137 -0.33 7.74 -0.87
N SER A 138 0.81 8.20 -1.40
CA SER A 138 1.52 7.48 -2.47
C SER A 138 1.94 6.06 -2.05
N HIS A 139 2.21 5.83 -0.76
CA HIS A 139 2.54 4.50 -0.23
C HIS A 139 1.45 3.46 -0.53
N PHE A 140 0.18 3.88 -0.51
CA PHE A 140 -0.97 3.00 -0.74
C PHE A 140 -1.31 2.87 -2.22
N ILE A 141 -1.18 3.96 -2.98
CA ILE A 141 -1.66 4.04 -4.36
C ILE A 141 -0.59 3.58 -5.35
N PHE A 142 0.65 4.03 -5.15
CA PHE A 142 1.71 3.88 -6.15
C PHE A 142 2.07 2.42 -6.43
N PRO A 143 2.32 1.55 -5.42
CA PRO A 143 2.73 0.17 -5.69
C PRO A 143 1.65 -0.62 -6.44
N VAL A 144 0.37 -0.39 -6.14
CA VAL A 144 -0.73 -1.09 -6.80
C VAL A 144 -1.00 -0.48 -8.17
N GLY A 145 -0.94 0.85 -8.31
CA GLY A 145 -1.03 1.53 -9.60
C GLY A 145 0.03 1.05 -10.58
N VAL A 146 1.28 0.91 -10.14
CA VAL A 146 2.38 0.34 -10.96
C VAL A 146 2.06 -1.12 -11.34
N ALA A 147 1.52 -1.93 -10.42
CA ALA A 147 1.09 -3.30 -10.75
C ALA A 147 0.03 -3.30 -11.87
N VAL A 148 -0.99 -2.44 -11.77
CA VAL A 148 -2.05 -2.32 -12.80
C VAL A 148 -1.46 -1.89 -14.15
N VAL A 149 -0.64 -0.84 -14.15
CA VAL A 149 -0.03 -0.29 -15.37
C VAL A 149 0.88 -1.33 -16.04
N LEU A 150 1.74 -2.00 -15.27
CA LEU A 150 2.62 -3.04 -15.83
C LEU A 150 1.83 -4.24 -16.33
N TRP A 151 0.74 -4.63 -15.64
CA TRP A 151 -0.15 -5.70 -16.13
C TRP A 151 -0.77 -5.35 -17.49
N TRP A 152 -1.17 -4.08 -17.65
CA TRP A 152 -1.74 -3.58 -18.91
C TRP A 152 -0.70 -3.52 -20.05
N ILE A 153 0.53 -3.12 -19.74
CA ILE A 153 1.60 -2.92 -20.74
C ILE A 153 2.23 -4.25 -21.16
N SER A 154 2.70 -5.03 -20.19
CA SER A 154 3.44 -6.26 -20.45
C SER A 154 3.35 -7.20 -19.26
N ARG A 155 2.76 -8.38 -19.52
CA ARG A 155 2.70 -9.46 -18.53
C ARG A 155 4.10 -9.85 -18.03
N GLU A 156 5.13 -9.75 -18.85
CA GLU A 156 6.50 -10.04 -18.42
C GLU A 156 7.01 -9.03 -17.40
N LEU A 157 6.80 -7.72 -17.65
CA LEU A 157 7.17 -6.67 -16.69
C LEU A 157 6.37 -6.80 -15.40
N TRP A 158 5.09 -7.13 -15.51
CA TRP A 158 4.23 -7.41 -14.36
C TRP A 158 4.77 -8.57 -13.52
N VAL A 159 5.09 -9.73 -14.13
CA VAL A 159 5.64 -10.87 -13.40
C VAL A 159 6.98 -10.51 -12.72
N ARG A 160 7.85 -9.75 -13.39
CA ARG A 160 9.13 -9.29 -12.81
C ARG A 160 8.87 -8.37 -11.60
N TYR A 161 7.92 -7.45 -11.71
CA TYR A 161 7.54 -6.53 -10.64
C TYR A 161 6.94 -7.27 -9.44
N ILE A 162 5.92 -8.09 -9.67
CA ILE A 162 5.25 -8.85 -8.61
C ILE A 162 6.23 -9.73 -7.87
N ARG A 163 7.13 -10.43 -8.57
CA ARG A 163 8.16 -11.25 -7.93
C ARG A 163 9.05 -10.44 -6.98
N ARG A 164 9.52 -9.26 -7.41
CA ARG A 164 10.34 -8.38 -6.57
C ARG A 164 9.56 -7.86 -5.37
N LEU A 165 8.30 -7.47 -5.59
CA LEU A 165 7.40 -7.03 -4.54
C LEU A 165 7.11 -8.16 -3.52
N SER A 166 6.91 -9.39 -3.99
CA SER A 166 6.73 -10.57 -3.14
C SER A 166 7.96 -10.86 -2.29
N ILE A 167 9.15 -10.80 -2.88
CA ILE A 167 10.40 -10.98 -2.13
C ILE A 167 10.55 -9.88 -1.08
N LEU A 168 10.24 -8.62 -1.43
CA LEU A 168 10.29 -7.51 -0.49
C LEU A 168 9.32 -7.72 0.67
N PHE A 169 8.06 -8.09 0.41
CA PHE A 169 7.08 -8.36 1.45
C PHE A 169 7.49 -9.52 2.33
N LEU A 170 7.93 -10.64 1.76
CA LEU A 170 8.42 -11.77 2.53
C LEU A 170 9.61 -11.38 3.40
N THR A 171 10.56 -10.62 2.86
CA THR A 171 11.73 -10.14 3.60
C THR A 171 11.30 -9.23 4.76
N SER A 172 10.35 -8.32 4.52
CA SER A 172 9.79 -7.47 5.58
C SER A 172 9.11 -8.29 6.67
N CYS A 173 8.29 -9.28 6.31
CA CYS A 173 7.65 -10.18 7.27
C CYS A 173 8.67 -10.92 8.13
N LEU A 174 9.70 -11.48 7.50
CA LEU A 174 10.78 -12.18 8.18
C LEU A 174 11.55 -11.23 9.12
N MET A 175 11.82 -10.00 8.69
CA MET A 175 12.49 -9.00 9.51
C MET A 175 11.64 -8.58 10.71
N PHE A 176 10.36 -8.31 10.53
CA PHE A 176 9.46 -7.96 11.63
C PHE A 176 9.29 -9.11 12.63
N ALA A 177 9.18 -10.35 12.14
CA ALA A 177 9.12 -11.53 12.99
C ALA A 177 10.45 -11.80 13.71
N ALA A 178 11.58 -11.51 13.05
CA ALA A 178 12.90 -11.74 13.63
C ALA A 178 13.26 -10.68 14.68
N PHE A 179 12.94 -9.41 14.39
CA PHE A 179 13.30 -8.24 15.18
C PHE A 179 12.03 -7.43 15.50
N PRO A 180 11.20 -7.89 16.45
CA PRO A 180 10.03 -7.14 16.87
C PRO A 180 10.46 -5.86 17.58
N VAL A 181 9.99 -4.73 17.08
CA VAL A 181 10.29 -3.39 17.62
C VAL A 181 9.01 -2.74 18.09
N ALA A 182 9.03 -2.17 19.29
CA ALA A 182 7.89 -1.42 19.80
C ALA A 182 7.70 -0.14 18.98
N PRO A 183 6.47 0.17 18.51
CA PRO A 183 6.21 1.47 17.91
C PRO A 183 6.35 2.59 18.96
N PRO A 184 6.61 3.85 18.56
CA PRO A 184 6.90 4.95 19.48
C PRO A 184 5.80 5.19 20.52
N TRP A 185 4.53 5.06 20.16
CA TRP A 185 3.41 5.23 21.09
C TRP A 185 3.39 4.13 22.17
N LEU A 186 3.77 2.89 21.83
CA LEU A 186 3.83 1.79 22.81
C LEU A 186 5.03 2.00 23.71
N ALA A 187 6.18 2.38 23.16
CA ALA A 187 7.35 2.73 23.94
C ALA A 187 7.08 3.90 24.91
N ALA A 188 6.36 4.94 24.49
CA ALA A 188 5.93 6.04 25.36
C ALA A 188 4.96 5.56 26.46
N LYS A 189 3.98 4.73 26.12
CA LYS A 189 3.02 4.17 27.07
C LYS A 189 3.71 3.34 28.17
N GLU A 190 4.74 2.59 27.81
CA GLU A 190 5.53 1.77 28.73
C GLU A 190 6.66 2.57 29.43
N GLY A 191 6.71 3.90 29.25
CA GLY A 191 7.63 4.81 29.94
C GLY A 191 9.05 4.90 29.34
N TYR A 192 9.27 4.33 28.15
CA TYR A 192 10.56 4.41 27.45
C TYR A 192 10.75 5.69 26.63
N LEU A 193 9.69 6.47 26.39
CA LEU A 193 9.73 7.73 25.66
C LEU A 193 8.89 8.78 26.40
N GLU A 194 9.24 10.05 26.20
CA GLU A 194 8.36 11.13 26.65
C GLU A 194 6.98 11.00 25.98
N PRO A 195 5.88 11.24 26.72
CA PRO A 195 4.55 11.22 26.14
C PRO A 195 4.46 12.24 25.01
N ILE A 196 4.01 11.78 23.86
CA ILE A 196 3.68 12.66 22.74
C ILE A 196 2.34 13.31 23.08
N SER A 197 2.34 14.60 23.41
CA SER A 197 1.13 15.40 23.68
C SER A 197 0.45 15.84 22.40
#